data_AF-A0A368G845-F1
#
_entry.id   AF-A0A368G845-F1
#
_cell.length_a   1.000
_cell.length_b   1.000
_cell.length_c   1.000
_cell.angle_alpha   90.00
_cell.angle_beta   90.00
_cell.angle_gamma   90.00
#
_symmetry.space_group_name_H-M   'P 1'
#
loop_
_entity.id
_entity.type
_entity.pdbx_description
1 polymer ?
#
loop_
_entity_poly.entity_id
_entity_poly.type
_entity_poly.pdbx_seq_one_letter_code
_entity_poly.pdbx_strand_id
1 'polypeptide(L)' 'MILQPRKQRQCFAYYVDFHRCNELMGKDYKPCKFFQNVYRDICPNFWIERWDELIEEGRFPAKFDR' A
#
# COMPACT_ATOMS: atom_id res chain seq x y z
N MET A 1 -12.80 -5.32 -20.38
CA MET A 1 -12.32 -4.67 -19.14
C MET A 1 -10.85 -5.01 -18.98
N ILE A 2 -9.94 -4.08 -19.28
CA ILE A 2 -8.51 -4.38 -19.46
C ILE A 2 -7.83 -4.32 -18.09
N LEU A 3 -7.46 -5.47 -17.53
CA LEU A 3 -6.48 -5.57 -16.45
C LEU A 3 -5.15 -5.05 -16.99
N GLN A 4 -4.81 -3.79 -16.67
CA GLN A 4 -3.52 -3.21 -17.06
C GLN A 4 -2.45 -3.70 -16.06
N PRO A 5 -1.52 -4.60 -16.44
CA PRO A 5 -0.59 -5.20 -15.49
C PRO A 5 0.34 -4.17 -14.84
N ARG A 6 0.56 -3.03 -15.52
CA ARG A 6 1.32 -1.89 -15.00
C ARG A 6 0.60 -1.22 -13.82
N LYS A 7 -0.70 -0.98 -13.92
CA LYS A 7 -1.50 -0.36 -12.86
C LYS A 7 -1.57 -1.25 -11.62
N GLN A 8 -1.63 -2.57 -11.80
CA GLN A 8 -1.60 -3.54 -10.69
C GLN A 8 -0.27 -3.49 -9.91
N ARG A 9 0.86 -3.48 -10.62
CA ARG A 9 2.18 -3.36 -9.98
C ARG A 9 2.36 -2.01 -9.29
N GLN A 10 1.88 -0.95 -9.92
CA GLN A 10 1.93 0.40 -9.36
C GLN A 10 1.10 0.51 -8.09
N CYS A 11 -0.13 -0.02 -8.11
CA CYS A 11 -1.00 -0.12 -6.94
C CYS A 11 -0.29 -0.77 -5.75
N PHE A 12 0.28 -1.97 -5.96
CA PHE A 12 1.00 -2.67 -4.90
C PHE A 12 2.21 -1.88 -4.38
N ALA A 13 2.99 -1.26 -5.27
CA ALA A 13 4.14 -0.46 -4.87
C ALA A 13 3.73 0.73 -3.97
N TYR A 14 2.71 1.52 -4.36
CA TYR A 14 2.24 2.65 -3.55
C TYR A 14 1.63 2.22 -2.22
N TYR A 15 0.96 1.07 -2.17
CA TYR A 15 0.48 0.50 -0.90
C TYR A 15 1.65 0.18 0.03
N VAL A 16 2.66 -0.54 -0.46
CA VAL A 16 3.87 -0.86 0.32
C VAL A 16 4.62 0.40 0.75
N ASP A 17 4.74 1.40 -0.12
CA ASP A 17 5.43 2.66 0.18
C ASP A 17 4.71 3.47 1.27
N PHE A 18 3.38 3.44 1.32
CA PHE A 18 2.63 4.07 2.42
C PHE A 18 2.98 3.44 3.77
N HIS A 19 2.92 2.11 3.85
CA HIS A 19 3.22 1.40 5.10
C HIS A 19 4.70 1.54 5.49
N ARG A 20 5.63 1.44 4.52
CA ARG A 20 7.05 1.73 4.73
C ARG A 20 7.28 3.15 5.24
N CYS A 21 6.63 4.15 4.64
CA CYS A 21 6.77 5.54 5.06
C CYS A 21 6.32 5.73 6.52
N ASN A 22 5.18 5.14 6.91
CA ASN A 22 4.71 5.20 8.30
C ASN A 22 5.65 4.48 9.29
N GLU A 23 6.25 3.36 8.87
CA GLU A 23 7.20 2.60 9.70
C GLU A 23 8.49 3.38 9.93
N LEU A 24 9.07 3.96 8.86
CA LEU A 24 10.37 4.63 8.93
C LEU A 24 10.30 6.08 9.44
N MET A 25 9.25 6.82 9.06
CA MET A 25 9.12 8.25 9.38
C MET A 25 8.15 8.53 10.52
N GLY A 26 7.33 7.55 10.90
CA GLY A 26 6.25 7.70 11.87
C GLY A 26 4.92 8.11 11.24
N LYS A 27 3.82 7.73 11.91
CA LYS A 27 2.43 7.89 11.43
C LYS A 27 2.00 9.35 11.24
N ASP A 28 2.65 10.30 11.92
CA ASP A 28 2.34 11.72 11.85
C ASP A 28 3.09 12.44 10.72
N TYR A 29 3.94 11.74 9.97
CA TYR A 29 4.68 12.32 8.86
C TYR A 29 3.74 12.59 7.68
N LYS A 30 3.29 13.86 7.57
CA LYS A 30 2.33 14.33 6.55
C LYS A 30 2.64 13.87 5.12
N PRO A 31 3.90 13.80 4.65
CA PRO A 31 4.21 13.31 3.32
C PRO A 31 3.79 11.86 3.05
N CYS A 32 3.66 11.00 4.06
CA CYS A 32 3.19 9.63 3.85
C CYS A 32 1.76 9.57 3.27
N LYS A 33 0.95 10.59 3.54
CA LYS A 33 -0.43 10.70 3.00
C LYS A 33 -0.46 10.76 1.47
N PHE A 34 0.62 11.18 0.82
CA PHE A 34 0.72 11.16 -0.64
C PHE A 34 0.55 9.73 -1.19
N PHE A 35 1.31 8.77 -0.65
CA PHE A 35 1.22 7.37 -1.06
C PHE A 35 -0.18 6.80 -0.80
N GLN A 36 -0.79 7.19 0.33
CA GLN A 36 -2.16 6.81 0.67
C GLN A 36 -3.18 7.22 -0.36
N ASN A 37 -3.15 8.49 -0.76
CA ASN A 37 -4.09 9.00 -1.75
C ASN A 37 -3.89 8.28 -3.09
N VAL A 38 -2.64 8.09 -3.52
CA VAL A 38 -2.35 7.46 -4.82
C VAL A 38 -2.82 6.01 -4.86
N TYR A 39 -2.51 5.17 -3.86
CA TYR A 39 -2.94 3.78 -3.90
C TYR A 39 -4.47 3.67 -3.80
N ARG A 40 -5.14 4.51 -3.00
CA ARG A 40 -6.61 4.50 -2.91
C ARG A 40 -7.30 4.87 -4.23
N ASP A 41 -6.68 5.74 -5.03
CA ASP A 41 -7.24 6.15 -6.32
C ASP A 41 -7.09 5.07 -7.42
N ILE A 42 -6.00 4.28 -7.37
CA ILE A 42 -5.66 3.34 -8.45
C ILE A 42 -5.90 1.87 -8.11
N CYS A 43 -5.96 1.52 -6.82
CA CYS A 43 -6.17 0.15 -6.38
C CYS A 43 -7.65 -0.18 -6.27
N PRO A 44 -8.08 -1.39 -6.67
CA PRO A 44 -9.38 -1.90 -6.27
C PRO A 44 -9.47 -2.07 -4.75
N ASN A 45 -10.61 -1.68 -4.14
CA ASN A 45 -10.81 -1.77 -2.69
C ASN A 45 -10.61 -3.19 -2.14
N PHE A 46 -11.06 -4.23 -2.86
CA PHE A 46 -10.91 -5.62 -2.41
C PHE A 46 -9.44 -6.08 -2.30
N TRP A 47 -8.50 -5.46 -3.03
CA TRP A 47 -7.08 -5.71 -2.84
C TRP A 47 -6.56 -5.06 -1.58
N ILE A 48 -6.96 -3.81 -1.33
CA ILE A 48 -6.59 -3.07 -0.12
C ILE A 48 -7.08 -3.82 1.12
N GLU A 49 -8.37 -4.17 1.17
CA GLU A 49 -8.98 -4.91 2.28
C GLU A 49 -8.24 -6.23 2.53
N ARG A 50 -7.96 -7.00 1.47
CA ARG A 50 -7.24 -8.26 1.58
C ARG A 50 -5.82 -8.10 2.11
N TRP A 51 -5.13 -7.02 1.72
CA TRP A 51 -3.78 -6.73 2.20
C TRP A 51 -3.78 -6.24 3.64
N ASP A 52 -4.76 -5.41 4.02
CA ASP A 52 -4.95 -4.95 5.40
C ASP A 52 -5.17 -6.15 6.33
N GLU A 53 -6.02 -7.12 5.97
CA GLU A 53 -6.19 -8.39 6.69
C GLU A 53 -4.86 -9.14 6.86
N LEU A 54 -4.07 -9.26 5.78
CA LEU A 54 -2.78 -9.96 5.83
C LEU A 54 -1.76 -9.23 6.71
N ILE A 55 -1.81 -7.90 6.80
CA ILE A 55 -0.98 -7.12 7.72
C ILE A 55 -1.41 -7.40 9.16
N GLU A 56 -2.71 -7.37 9.44
CA GLU A 56 -3.25 -7.69 10.77
C GLU A 56 -2.91 -9.12 11.21
N GLU A 57 -2.95 -10.08 10.29
CA GLU A 57 -2.52 -11.47 10.53
C GLU A 57 -0.99 -11.64 10.66
N GLY A 58 -0.18 -10.62 10.34
CA GLY A 58 1.28 -10.72 10.31
C GLY A 58 1.80 -11.62 9.17
N ARG A 59 1.00 -11.81 8.12
CA ARG A 59 1.28 -12.69 6.96
C ARG A 59 1.53 -11.95 5.66
N PHE A 60 1.58 -10.62 5.71
CA PHE A 60 1.83 -9.80 4.54
C PHE A 60 3.23 -10.10 3.95
N PRO A 61 3.36 -10.30 2.62
CA PRO A 61 4.60 -10.81 2.02
C PRO A 61 5.72 -9.76 1.93
N ALA A 62 5.41 -8.47 2.03
CA ALA A 62 6.41 -7.40 1.95
C ALA A 62 6.83 -6.94 3.35
N LYS A 63 8.09 -6.50 3.47
CA LYS A 63 8.62 -5.87 4.67
C LYS A 63 8.61 -4.35 4.55
N PHE A 64 8.27 -3.67 5.64
CA PHE A 64 8.19 -2.21 5.72
C PHE A 64 9.42 -1.55 6.38
N ASP A 65 10.32 -2.35 6.95
CA ASP A 65 11.47 -1.94 7.76
C ASP A 65 12.77 -1.69 6.96
N ARG A 66 12.73 -1.82 5.64
CA ARG A 66 13.88 -1.67 4.73
C ARG A 66 13.66 -0.59 3.71
#